data_AF-A0A9W7AFY0-F1
#
_entry.id   AF-A0A9W7AFY0-F1
#
_cell.length_a   1.000
_cell.length_b   1.000
_cell.length_c   1.000
_cell.angle_alpha   90.00
_cell.angle_beta   90.00
_cell.angle_gamma   90.00
#
_symmetry.space_group_name_H-M   'P 1'
#
loop_
_entity.id
_entity.type
_entity.pdbx_description
1 polymer ?
#
loop_
_entity_poly.entity_id
_entity_poly.type
_entity_poly.pdbx_seq_one_letter_code
_entity_poly.pdbx_strand_id
1 'polypeptide(L)'
;MSSSLPMSFRSIGGSKYPPRKQPNPRALPSGRNLDAYEAMKANLTSKQRAAALSGMNSARSSASNSGEKKQKMLKILERNNSIAERKKQQAIVLQKLTVKFGASNDKATKSALANTIKKMVELFFKDLGIKPLSAPIMNELEAKVKSACDMVPSEVAAYRRDFERQGRPRSNPVPSLDLDDAKSKGKANLALPENIDNDWSALTIANAIEYEEGKKREKVDDRRKKAMQREKFDKQKAELDERRRIEKENQRLEQQRMSEDYDKYLEEEAERQAREDKRHNELRKMYSDQMEERRVQKEKEKLRQKIEAEKEAARLARELKSSRDKAARIKSEEKRRYQGMVSESAANEALRQRRKEKTAEEDKKMMAEHKARLDREDAKRAKALEDRMSRYEAIGNDWATSGAGAKKAEAERKMMEMVNREAKKKDDRDDERIRRDREKLVADKVMMKKLNSQLMEEKRARDEAQAASEMKFARDLISRTNREIDSEKAKSDSRRQEALAYKAKLVGQMEADKLQAVREATTLAVSETERLMNRDIFGRLHGDRELIGKINERYDTEAARTQRTQREGGGVAGLMRHENMGGGRGRGGRRKGGSPNKRAGGNRRVVSKRK
;
A
#
# COMPACT_ATOMS: atom_id res chain seq x y z
N MET A 1 -0.06 13.19 -8.23
CA MET A 1 -0.84 13.31 -6.98
C MET A 1 -0.55 12.11 -6.13
N SER A 2 -0.16 12.34 -4.88
CA SER A 2 -0.22 11.31 -3.86
C SER A 2 -1.67 10.85 -3.70
N SER A 3 -1.93 9.60 -4.03
CA SER A 3 -2.92 8.79 -3.33
C SER A 3 -2.18 7.48 -2.99
N SER A 4 -1.77 7.37 -1.73
CA SER A 4 -2.35 6.41 -0.79
C SER A 4 -2.23 4.96 -1.26
N LEU A 5 -1.21 4.28 -0.74
CA LEU A 5 -1.18 2.82 -0.61
C LEU A 5 -1.06 2.49 0.89
N PRO A 6 -1.46 1.29 1.36
CA PRO A 6 -2.41 0.36 0.76
C PRO A 6 -3.54 -0.06 1.73
N MET A 7 -4.61 -0.55 1.11
CA MET A 7 -5.73 -1.19 1.78
C MET A 7 -5.29 -2.44 2.54
N SER A 8 -5.85 -2.55 3.75
CA SER A 8 -5.90 -3.75 4.57
C SER A 8 -6.47 -4.94 3.79
N PHE A 9 -5.69 -6.01 3.69
CA PHE A 9 -6.21 -7.35 3.40
C PHE A 9 -6.99 -7.82 4.64
N ARG A 10 -8.31 -7.66 4.63
CA ARG A 10 -9.20 -8.42 5.51
C ARG A 10 -9.37 -9.81 4.91
N SER A 11 -8.75 -10.81 5.53
CA SER A 11 -9.02 -12.22 5.28
C SER A 11 -10.39 -12.59 5.88
N ILE A 12 -11.42 -12.59 5.05
CA ILE A 12 -12.66 -13.32 5.35
C ILE A 12 -12.60 -14.62 4.55
N GLY A 13 -12.40 -15.73 5.25
CA GLY A 13 -12.30 -17.05 4.64
C GLY A 13 -12.01 -18.12 5.67
N GLY A 14 -12.86 -18.21 6.70
CA GLY A 14 -12.86 -19.34 7.62
C GLY A 14 -13.20 -20.64 6.89
N SER A 15 -12.19 -21.45 6.62
CA SER A 15 -12.37 -22.85 6.22
C SER A 15 -12.84 -23.66 7.43
N LYS A 16 -14.09 -24.12 7.39
CA LYS A 16 -14.76 -24.95 8.39
C LYS A 16 -14.41 -26.46 8.29
N TYR A 17 -13.20 -26.82 7.87
CA TYR A 17 -12.80 -28.23 7.82
C TYR A 17 -11.41 -28.45 8.43
N PRO A 18 -11.28 -29.33 9.44
CA PRO A 18 -9.97 -29.73 9.93
C PRO A 18 -9.23 -30.53 8.85
N PRO A 19 -7.92 -30.32 8.63
CA PRO A 19 -7.17 -31.11 7.68
C PRO A 19 -7.12 -32.57 8.14
N ARG A 20 -7.64 -33.45 7.27
CA ARG A 20 -7.63 -34.91 7.43
C ARG A 20 -6.17 -35.39 7.47
N LYS A 21 -5.74 -35.92 8.61
CA LYS A 21 -4.44 -36.59 8.77
C LYS A 21 -4.38 -37.78 7.81
N GLN A 22 -3.47 -37.73 6.85
CA GLN A 22 -3.05 -38.91 6.08
C GLN A 22 -1.99 -39.67 6.90
N PRO A 23 -2.06 -41.01 6.98
CA PRO A 23 -1.05 -41.81 7.65
C PRO A 23 0.22 -41.88 6.81
N ASN A 24 1.34 -41.74 7.51
CA ASN A 24 2.70 -41.81 7.03
C ASN A 24 3.07 -43.26 6.64
N PRO A 25 3.42 -43.60 5.40
CA PRO A 25 4.07 -44.87 5.11
C PRO A 25 5.59 -44.72 5.27
N ARG A 26 6.12 -45.44 6.25
CA ARG A 26 7.55 -45.81 6.37
C ARG A 26 8.10 -46.30 5.03
N ALA A 27 9.25 -45.78 4.63
CA ALA A 27 10.46 -46.55 4.29
C ALA A 27 11.59 -45.59 3.88
N LEU A 28 12.56 -45.38 4.77
CA LEU A 28 13.89 -44.89 4.39
C LEU A 28 14.85 -46.09 4.37
N PRO A 29 15.59 -46.33 3.29
CA PRO A 29 16.80 -47.12 3.36
C PRO A 29 17.91 -46.29 4.00
N SER A 30 18.52 -46.90 5.01
CA SER A 30 19.69 -46.41 5.72
C SER A 30 20.93 -46.31 4.83
N GLY A 31 21.64 -45.18 4.98
CA GLY A 31 23.10 -45.13 5.07
C GLY A 31 23.91 -45.38 3.79
N ARG A 32 24.57 -44.33 3.29
CA ARG A 32 26.04 -44.25 3.13
C ARG A 32 26.46 -42.99 2.36
N ASN A 33 27.66 -42.51 2.71
CA ASN A 33 28.51 -41.53 2.03
C ASN A 33 28.18 -40.04 2.23
N LEU A 34 28.52 -39.53 3.42
CA LEU A 34 28.78 -38.10 3.64
C LEU A 34 30.28 -37.72 3.51
N ASP A 35 31.19 -38.69 3.37
CA ASP A 35 32.63 -38.41 3.27
C ASP A 35 33.12 -38.01 1.87
N ALA A 36 32.26 -38.07 0.84
CA ALA A 36 32.65 -37.72 -0.54
C ALA A 36 32.49 -36.23 -0.87
N TYR A 37 31.76 -35.45 -0.06
CA TYR A 37 31.45 -34.04 -0.37
C TYR A 37 32.47 -33.05 0.22
N GLU A 38 33.23 -33.45 1.25
CA GLU A 38 34.28 -32.61 1.83
C GLU A 38 35.62 -32.71 1.06
N ALA A 39 35.89 -33.85 0.40
CA ALA A 39 37.08 -34.01 -0.45
C ALA A 39 37.02 -33.19 -1.77
N MET A 40 35.83 -32.86 -2.28
CA MET A 40 35.67 -32.06 -3.51
C MET A 40 35.87 -30.55 -3.32
N LYS A 41 35.84 -30.04 -2.08
CA LYS A 41 36.09 -28.60 -1.82
C LYS A 41 37.58 -28.22 -1.88
N ALA A 42 38.49 -29.19 -1.88
CA ALA A 42 39.93 -28.94 -1.84
C ALA A 42 40.59 -28.74 -3.22
N ASN A 43 39.94 -29.08 -4.33
CA ASN A 43 40.55 -29.09 -5.68
C ASN A 43 39.90 -28.13 -6.69
N LEU A 44 39.55 -26.91 -6.26
CA LEU A 44 39.19 -25.84 -7.19
C LEU A 44 40.47 -25.12 -7.65
N THR A 45 40.87 -25.38 -8.89
CA THR A 45 42.03 -24.74 -9.54
C THR A 45 41.88 -23.22 -9.59
N SER A 46 43.01 -22.50 -9.54
CA SER A 46 43.08 -21.03 -9.50
C SER A 46 42.28 -20.33 -10.61
N LYS A 47 42.09 -20.98 -11.77
CA LYS A 47 41.27 -20.48 -12.89
C LYS A 47 39.76 -20.45 -12.60
N GLN A 48 39.23 -21.38 -11.80
CA GLN A 48 37.80 -21.43 -11.46
C GLN A 48 37.45 -20.43 -10.35
N ARG A 49 38.40 -20.11 -9.44
CA ARG A 49 38.24 -19.01 -8.49
C ARG A 49 38.25 -17.64 -9.18
N ALA A 50 39.05 -17.46 -10.23
CA ALA A 50 39.09 -16.21 -11.00
C ALA A 50 37.78 -15.95 -11.80
N ALA A 51 37.15 -17.00 -12.36
CA ALA A 51 35.87 -16.87 -13.06
C ALA A 51 34.70 -16.52 -12.12
N ALA A 52 34.68 -17.09 -10.90
CA ALA A 52 33.67 -16.77 -9.89
C ALA A 52 33.81 -15.32 -9.36
N LEU A 53 35.05 -14.82 -9.22
CA LEU A 53 35.31 -13.43 -8.82
C LEU A 53 35.00 -12.42 -9.95
N SER A 54 35.21 -12.79 -11.22
CA SER A 54 34.84 -11.96 -12.38
C SER A 54 33.32 -11.79 -12.52
N GLY A 55 32.54 -12.85 -12.28
CA GLY A 55 31.07 -12.80 -12.26
C GLY A 55 30.49 -11.92 -11.14
N MET A 56 31.14 -11.86 -9.98
CA MET A 56 30.72 -11.01 -8.86
C MET A 56 30.94 -9.51 -9.13
N ASN A 57 31.91 -9.14 -9.96
CA ASN A 57 32.17 -7.74 -10.32
C ASN A 57 31.16 -7.18 -11.35
N SER A 58 30.60 -8.03 -12.23
CA SER A 58 29.53 -7.64 -13.17
C SER A 58 28.15 -7.45 -12.50
N ALA A 59 27.86 -8.21 -11.44
CA ALA A 59 26.68 -7.97 -10.61
C ALA A 59 26.78 -6.71 -9.74
N ARG A 60 28.00 -6.23 -9.47
CA ARG A 60 28.25 -5.02 -8.67
C ARG A 60 28.05 -3.72 -9.47
N SER A 61 28.34 -3.73 -10.78
CA SER A 61 28.14 -2.58 -11.66
C SER A 61 26.65 -2.32 -11.96
N SER A 62 25.83 -3.36 -12.08
CA SER A 62 24.37 -3.24 -12.24
C SER A 62 23.66 -2.78 -10.96
N ALA A 63 24.18 -3.12 -9.78
CA ALA A 63 23.71 -2.57 -8.50
C ALA A 63 24.04 -1.07 -8.34
N SER A 64 25.18 -0.60 -8.86
CA SER A 64 25.60 0.81 -8.77
C SER A 64 24.67 1.77 -9.52
N ASN A 65 24.18 1.39 -10.70
CA ASN A 65 23.19 2.16 -11.47
C ASN A 65 21.81 2.24 -10.78
N SER A 66 21.47 1.23 -9.97
CA SER A 66 20.25 1.27 -9.15
C SER A 66 20.38 2.23 -7.96
N GLY A 67 21.59 2.35 -7.41
CA GLY A 67 21.93 3.28 -6.32
C GLY A 67 21.86 4.73 -6.76
N GLU A 68 22.41 5.08 -7.92
CA GLU A 68 22.32 6.44 -8.46
C GLU A 68 20.88 6.85 -8.80
N LYS A 69 20.08 5.95 -9.36
CA LYS A 69 18.66 6.22 -9.62
C LYS A 69 17.88 6.44 -8.31
N LYS A 70 18.14 5.63 -7.28
CA LYS A 70 17.56 5.81 -5.94
C LYS A 70 17.99 7.14 -5.31
N GLN A 71 19.26 7.52 -5.40
CA GLN A 71 19.76 8.81 -4.91
C GLN A 71 19.14 9.99 -5.67
N LYS A 72 19.00 9.90 -6.99
CA LYS A 72 18.29 10.93 -7.78
C LYS A 72 16.82 11.04 -7.37
N MET A 73 16.13 9.93 -7.15
CA MET A 73 14.75 9.93 -6.66
C MET A 73 14.63 10.53 -5.26
N LEU A 74 15.54 10.17 -4.34
CA LEU A 74 15.58 10.74 -2.98
C LEU A 74 15.81 12.26 -3.02
N LYS A 75 16.75 12.73 -3.85
CA LYS A 75 16.97 14.18 -4.06
C LYS A 75 15.73 14.90 -4.61
N ILE A 76 14.97 14.25 -5.50
CA ILE A 76 13.70 14.81 -6.02
C ILE A 76 12.65 14.86 -4.91
N LEU A 77 12.53 13.81 -4.09
CA LEU A 77 11.60 13.76 -2.96
C LEU A 77 11.95 14.81 -1.89
N GLU A 78 13.23 14.97 -1.53
CA GLU A 78 13.71 16.01 -0.62
C GLU A 78 13.45 17.42 -1.18
N ARG A 79 13.65 17.62 -2.49
CA ARG A 79 13.30 18.87 -3.17
C ARG A 79 11.80 19.15 -3.14
N ASN A 80 10.96 18.13 -3.31
CA ASN A 80 9.50 18.31 -3.25
C ASN A 80 9.01 18.58 -1.83
N ASN A 81 9.59 17.89 -0.84
CA ASN A 81 9.28 18.12 0.58
C ASN A 81 9.68 19.52 1.02
N SER A 82 10.88 19.99 0.66
CA SER A 82 11.32 21.36 0.95
C SER A 82 10.45 22.43 0.26
N ILE A 83 9.97 22.19 -0.97
CA ILE A 83 8.98 23.08 -1.62
C ILE A 83 7.65 23.11 -0.85
N ALA A 84 7.16 21.96 -0.39
CA ALA A 84 5.92 21.86 0.37
C ALA A 84 6.03 22.55 1.74
N GLU A 85 7.13 22.32 2.47
CA GLU A 85 7.42 22.99 3.72
C GLU A 85 7.56 24.50 3.53
N ARG A 86 8.20 24.96 2.45
CA ARG A 86 8.31 26.38 2.13
C ARG A 86 6.94 27.02 1.86
N LYS A 87 6.05 26.36 1.10
CA LYS A 87 4.67 26.84 0.90
C LYS A 87 3.91 26.93 2.23
N LYS A 88 4.10 25.97 3.12
CA LYS A 88 3.52 25.97 4.46
C LYS A 88 4.05 27.13 5.31
N GLN A 89 5.37 27.36 5.30
CA GLN A 89 6.01 28.49 5.97
C GLN A 89 5.52 29.83 5.41
N GLN A 90 5.42 29.96 4.08
CA GLN A 90 4.89 31.15 3.41
C GLN A 90 3.46 31.45 3.86
N ALA A 91 2.59 30.43 3.92
CA ALA A 91 1.21 30.59 4.38
C ALA A 91 1.13 31.02 5.85
N ILE A 92 1.96 30.43 6.72
CA ILE A 92 2.02 30.78 8.15
C ILE A 92 2.50 32.22 8.33
N VAL A 93 3.56 32.63 7.63
CA VAL A 93 4.09 33.99 7.68
C VAL A 93 3.08 35.00 7.15
N LEU A 94 2.45 34.70 6.01
CA LEU A 94 1.39 35.52 5.44
C LEU A 94 0.25 35.72 6.45
N GLN A 95 -0.26 34.64 7.03
CA GLN A 95 -1.33 34.70 8.03
C GLN A 95 -0.93 35.54 9.24
N LYS A 96 0.27 35.32 9.80
CA LYS A 96 0.77 36.08 10.96
C LYS A 96 0.87 37.58 10.66
N LEU A 97 1.44 37.94 9.51
CA LEU A 97 1.61 39.34 9.12
C LEU A 97 0.27 40.00 8.77
N THR A 98 -0.66 39.29 8.13
CA THR A 98 -2.02 39.79 7.87
C THR A 98 -2.79 40.02 9.16
N VAL A 99 -2.65 39.14 10.16
CA VAL A 99 -3.27 39.35 11.49
C VAL A 99 -2.63 40.55 12.20
N LYS A 100 -1.30 40.69 12.12
CA LYS A 100 -0.56 41.74 12.83
C LYS A 100 -0.71 43.15 12.21
N PHE A 101 -0.68 43.25 10.88
CA PHE A 101 -0.65 44.53 10.15
C PHE A 101 -1.87 44.77 9.23
N GLY A 102 -2.71 43.76 8.99
CA GLY A 102 -3.88 43.86 8.11
C GLY A 102 -5.17 44.29 8.82
N ALA A 103 -5.11 44.67 10.09
CA ALA A 103 -6.28 45.14 10.84
C ALA A 103 -6.60 46.61 10.49
N SER A 104 -7.73 46.84 9.82
CA SER A 104 -8.26 48.19 9.56
C SER A 104 -9.80 48.16 9.60
N ASN A 105 -10.40 49.26 10.06
CA ASN A 105 -11.85 49.45 10.10
C ASN A 105 -12.45 49.73 8.71
N ASP A 106 -11.64 50.26 7.78
CA ASP A 106 -12.07 50.53 6.43
C ASP A 106 -11.84 49.31 5.53
N LYS A 107 -12.90 48.84 4.86
CA LYS A 107 -12.86 47.66 3.99
C LYS A 107 -11.90 47.84 2.80
N ALA A 108 -11.81 49.05 2.25
CA ALA A 108 -10.90 49.34 1.14
C ALA A 108 -9.43 49.25 1.59
N THR A 109 -9.10 49.91 2.70
CA THR A 109 -7.76 49.89 3.30
C THR A 109 -7.36 48.50 3.78
N LYS A 110 -8.28 47.75 4.39
CA LYS A 110 -8.07 46.36 4.80
C LYS A 110 -7.73 45.45 3.61
N SER A 111 -8.44 45.61 2.49
CA SER A 111 -8.18 44.87 1.25
C SER A 111 -6.82 45.25 0.63
N ALA A 112 -6.50 46.55 0.60
CA ALA A 112 -5.22 47.05 0.11
C ALA A 112 -4.05 46.52 0.96
N LEU A 113 -4.14 46.59 2.30
CA LEU A 113 -3.15 46.06 3.23
C LEU A 113 -2.92 44.55 3.03
N ALA A 114 -3.99 43.76 2.93
CA ALA A 114 -3.88 42.32 2.71
C ALA A 114 -3.15 41.99 1.38
N ASN A 115 -3.43 42.75 0.32
CA ASN A 115 -2.77 42.58 -0.98
C ASN A 115 -1.30 42.99 -0.95
N THR A 116 -0.96 44.08 -0.26
CA THR A 116 0.43 44.54 -0.10
C THR A 116 1.25 43.53 0.70
N ILE A 117 0.72 43.02 1.82
CA ILE A 117 1.36 41.98 2.63
C ILE A 117 1.57 40.71 1.79
N LYS A 118 0.55 40.28 1.03
CA LYS A 118 0.65 39.10 0.16
C LYS A 118 1.78 39.25 -0.88
N LYS A 119 1.85 40.38 -1.58
CA LYS A 119 2.90 40.64 -2.57
C LYS A 119 4.29 40.64 -1.94
N MET A 120 4.46 41.30 -0.79
CA MET A 120 5.75 41.37 -0.10
C MET A 120 6.23 39.99 0.37
N VAL A 121 5.32 39.17 0.93
CA VAL A 121 5.65 37.80 1.36
C VAL A 121 5.94 36.91 0.15
N GLU A 122 5.19 37.00 -0.95
CA GLU A 122 5.45 36.24 -2.18
C GLU A 122 6.81 36.58 -2.80
N LEU A 123 7.15 37.87 -2.92
CA LEU A 123 8.43 38.32 -3.44
C LEU A 123 9.59 37.89 -2.53
N PHE A 124 9.46 38.09 -1.22
CA PHE A 124 10.47 37.68 -0.26
C PHE A 124 10.76 36.19 -0.31
N PHE A 125 9.72 35.36 -0.32
CA PHE A 125 9.92 33.93 -0.44
C PHE A 125 10.56 33.59 -1.79
N LYS A 126 10.18 34.24 -2.89
CA LYS A 126 10.81 34.04 -4.21
C LYS A 126 12.31 34.31 -4.18
N ASP A 127 12.73 35.41 -3.55
CA ASP A 127 14.13 35.85 -3.44
C ASP A 127 14.96 34.99 -2.49
N LEU A 128 14.35 34.42 -1.45
CA LEU A 128 15.04 33.57 -0.48
C LEU A 128 15.58 32.25 -1.07
N GLY A 129 14.99 31.77 -2.16
CA GLY A 129 15.41 30.54 -2.84
C GLY A 129 15.30 29.28 -1.95
N ILE A 130 16.40 28.55 -1.79
CA ILE A 130 16.50 27.29 -1.01
C ILE A 130 17.06 27.56 0.42
N LYS A 131 17.34 28.82 0.78
CA LYS A 131 17.94 29.14 2.09
C LYS A 131 16.92 28.93 3.22
N PRO A 132 17.32 28.38 4.38
CA PRO A 132 16.44 28.21 5.52
C PRO A 132 16.00 29.57 6.11
N LEU A 133 14.74 29.64 6.56
CA LEU A 133 14.22 30.81 7.26
C LEU A 133 14.95 30.98 8.61
N SER A 134 15.76 32.02 8.74
CA SER A 134 16.36 32.40 10.02
C SER A 134 15.57 33.54 10.68
N ALA A 135 15.65 33.63 12.01
CA ALA A 135 15.03 34.71 12.77
C ALA A 135 15.42 36.14 12.32
N PRO A 136 16.69 36.47 12.05
CA PRO A 136 17.05 37.83 11.60
C PRO A 136 16.43 38.19 10.23
N ILE A 137 16.36 37.21 9.32
CA ILE A 137 15.73 37.35 8.00
C ILE A 137 14.23 37.61 8.14
N MET A 138 13.57 36.96 9.10
CA MET A 138 12.15 37.20 9.41
C MET A 138 11.89 38.58 10.00
N ASN A 139 12.79 39.07 10.86
CA ASN A 139 12.68 40.42 11.44
C ASN A 139 12.85 41.49 10.36
N GLU A 140 13.72 41.27 9.38
CA GLU A 140 13.89 42.17 8.23
C GLU A 140 12.63 42.22 7.35
N LEU A 141 12.02 41.06 7.07
CA LEU A 141 10.73 41.01 6.37
C LEU A 141 9.65 41.75 7.13
N GLU A 142 9.58 41.54 8.45
CA GLU A 142 8.59 42.19 9.29
C GLU A 142 8.74 43.71 9.28
N ALA A 143 9.97 44.23 9.36
CA ALA A 143 10.25 45.66 9.27
C ALA A 143 9.84 46.24 7.89
N LYS A 144 10.16 45.55 6.79
CA LYS A 144 9.76 45.94 5.44
C LYS A 144 8.24 45.94 5.26
N VAL A 145 7.56 44.92 5.77
CA VAL A 145 6.09 44.82 5.71
C VAL A 145 5.42 45.90 6.54
N LYS A 146 5.95 46.18 7.75
CA LYS A 146 5.46 47.28 8.58
C LYS A 146 5.58 48.63 7.86
N SER A 147 6.78 48.95 7.35
CA SER A 147 7.02 50.20 6.62
C SER A 147 6.11 50.36 5.40
N ALA A 148 5.87 49.29 4.64
CA ALA A 148 4.95 49.33 3.50
C ALA A 148 3.49 49.49 3.94
N CYS A 149 3.07 48.80 5.01
CA CYS A 149 1.70 48.90 5.52
C CYS A 149 1.38 50.29 6.09
N ASP A 150 2.35 50.97 6.69
CA ASP A 150 2.19 52.33 7.22
C ASP A 150 1.88 53.36 6.11
N MET A 151 2.30 53.10 4.86
CA MET A 151 2.05 53.99 3.70
C MET A 151 0.66 53.77 3.06
N VAL A 152 0.11 52.55 3.13
CA VAL A 152 -1.14 52.16 2.42
C VAL A 152 -2.36 53.04 2.78
N PRO A 153 -2.63 53.40 4.06
CA PRO A 153 -3.74 54.28 4.38
C PRO A 153 -3.65 55.64 3.67
N SER A 154 -2.44 56.18 3.51
CA SER A 154 -2.21 57.46 2.84
C SER A 154 -2.42 57.35 1.33
N GLU A 155 -2.01 56.25 0.71
CA GLU A 155 -2.21 55.96 -0.70
C GLU A 155 -3.69 55.74 -1.03
N VAL A 156 -4.42 55.01 -0.18
CA VAL A 156 -5.87 54.78 -0.35
C VAL A 156 -6.63 56.10 -0.18
N ALA A 157 -6.21 56.96 0.74
CA ALA A 157 -6.79 58.30 0.90
C ALA A 157 -6.48 59.20 -0.31
N ALA A 158 -5.26 59.16 -0.86
CA ALA A 158 -4.88 59.88 -2.06
C ALA A 158 -5.68 59.39 -3.29
N TYR A 159 -5.79 58.07 -3.47
CA TYR A 159 -6.59 57.47 -4.54
C TYR A 159 -8.07 57.84 -4.42
N ARG A 160 -8.64 57.89 -3.21
CA ARG A 160 -10.01 58.39 -2.99
C ARG A 160 -10.15 59.85 -3.39
N ARG A 161 -9.20 60.72 -3.00
CA ARG A 161 -9.20 62.14 -3.41
C ARG A 161 -9.08 62.31 -4.92
N ASP A 162 -8.25 61.50 -5.57
CA ASP A 162 -8.08 61.55 -7.02
C ASP A 162 -9.30 61.01 -7.76
N PHE A 163 -9.94 59.97 -7.23
CA PHE A 163 -11.21 59.47 -7.75
C PHE A 163 -12.35 60.49 -7.58
N GLU A 164 -12.36 61.23 -6.47
CA GLU A 164 -13.29 62.34 -6.26
C GLU A 164 -12.98 63.54 -7.18
N ARG A 165 -11.70 63.82 -7.44
CA ARG A 165 -11.25 64.87 -8.40
C ARG A 165 -11.53 64.52 -9.86
N GLN A 166 -11.44 63.25 -10.25
CA GLN A 166 -11.71 62.80 -11.62
C GLN A 166 -13.21 62.69 -11.94
N GLY A 167 -14.08 63.05 -10.99
CA GLY A 167 -15.48 63.35 -11.25
C GLY A 167 -16.36 62.11 -11.29
N ARG A 168 -17.37 62.09 -10.41
CA ARG A 168 -18.60 61.36 -10.69
C ARG A 168 -19.15 61.82 -12.05
N PRO A 169 -19.72 60.95 -12.91
CA PRO A 169 -20.41 61.40 -14.11
C PRO A 169 -21.43 62.47 -13.71
N ARG A 170 -21.29 63.67 -14.31
CA ARG A 170 -22.06 64.88 -13.98
C ARG A 170 -23.55 64.55 -13.99
N SER A 171 -24.19 64.58 -12.82
CA SER A 171 -25.63 64.79 -12.76
C SER A 171 -25.90 66.20 -13.28
N ASN A 172 -26.81 66.33 -14.25
CA ASN A 172 -27.21 67.60 -14.84
C ASN A 172 -27.53 68.64 -13.74
N PRO A 173 -27.09 69.90 -13.90
CA PRO A 173 -27.40 70.95 -12.94
C PRO A 173 -28.91 71.18 -12.94
N VAL A 174 -29.52 71.10 -11.76
CA VAL A 174 -30.86 71.61 -11.52
C VAL A 174 -30.79 73.13 -11.69
N PRO A 175 -31.64 73.76 -12.51
CA PRO A 175 -31.64 75.21 -12.68
C PRO A 175 -31.87 75.88 -11.32
N SER A 176 -30.99 76.81 -10.94
CA SER A 176 -31.28 77.74 -9.85
C SER A 176 -32.45 78.62 -10.29
N LEU A 177 -33.56 78.54 -9.56
CA LEU A 177 -34.60 79.56 -9.66
C LEU A 177 -34.02 80.85 -9.08
N ASP A 178 -33.71 81.80 -9.95
CA ASP A 178 -33.47 83.19 -9.57
C ASP A 178 -34.77 83.76 -8.98
N LEU A 179 -34.72 84.13 -7.69
CA LEU A 179 -35.84 84.67 -6.91
C LEU A 179 -35.98 86.20 -7.02
N ASP A 180 -35.38 86.83 -8.04
CA ASP A 180 -35.33 88.28 -8.17
C ASP A 180 -36.20 88.85 -9.30
N ASP A 181 -37.34 88.21 -9.59
CA ASP A 181 -38.33 88.81 -10.47
C ASP A 181 -39.22 89.79 -9.69
N ALA A 182 -38.84 91.06 -9.75
CA ALA A 182 -39.42 92.23 -9.08
C ALA A 182 -40.86 92.59 -9.52
N LYS A 183 -41.65 91.64 -10.04
CA LYS A 183 -43.03 91.83 -10.53
C LYS A 183 -44.12 91.22 -9.65
N SER A 184 -43.81 90.74 -8.45
CA SER A 184 -44.81 90.11 -7.57
C SER A 184 -45.48 91.05 -6.55
N LYS A 185 -45.21 92.37 -6.58
CA LYS A 185 -45.94 93.37 -5.76
C LYS A 185 -47.26 93.82 -6.40
N GLY A 186 -47.99 92.91 -7.03
CA GLY A 186 -49.39 93.12 -7.36
C GLY A 186 -50.25 92.61 -6.20
N LYS A 187 -50.89 93.51 -5.46
CA LYS A 187 -52.05 93.16 -4.62
C LYS A 187 -53.09 92.55 -5.54
N ALA A 188 -53.08 91.23 -5.65
CA ALA A 188 -54.06 90.50 -6.41
C ALA A 188 -55.28 90.32 -5.48
N ASN A 189 -56.37 91.02 -5.80
CA ASN A 189 -57.69 90.67 -5.31
C ASN A 189 -58.02 89.29 -5.89
N LEU A 190 -57.63 88.23 -5.19
CA LEU A 190 -58.04 86.84 -5.44
C LEU A 190 -59.43 86.65 -4.82
N ALA A 191 -60.44 87.33 -5.35
CA ALA A 191 -61.82 86.93 -5.12
C ALA A 191 -62.20 85.94 -6.24
N LEU A 192 -62.67 84.75 -5.86
CA LEU A 192 -63.26 83.80 -6.80
C LEU A 192 -64.52 84.42 -7.46
N PRO A 193 -64.88 84.00 -8.68
CA PRO A 193 -66.14 84.41 -9.30
C PRO A 193 -67.33 84.08 -8.38
N GLU A 194 -68.32 84.98 -8.28
CA GLU A 194 -69.46 84.99 -7.32
C GLU A 194 -70.33 83.71 -7.26
N ASN A 195 -70.04 82.68 -8.06
CA ASN A 195 -70.83 81.45 -8.19
C ASN A 195 -70.19 80.22 -7.52
N ILE A 196 -69.04 80.37 -6.84
CA ILE A 196 -68.37 79.27 -6.14
C ILE A 196 -68.14 79.68 -4.68
N ASP A 197 -68.98 79.19 -3.78
CA ASP A 197 -69.01 79.65 -2.39
C ASP A 197 -67.85 79.11 -1.52
N ASN A 198 -66.99 78.21 -2.03
CA ASN A 198 -65.94 77.60 -1.21
C ASN A 198 -64.68 77.20 -2.01
N ASP A 199 -63.60 77.96 -1.80
CA ASP A 199 -62.27 77.88 -2.42
C ASP A 199 -61.64 76.49 -2.37
N TRP A 200 -61.79 75.76 -1.25
CA TRP A 200 -61.26 74.39 -1.09
C TRP A 200 -61.82 73.43 -2.11
N SER A 201 -63.06 73.68 -2.50
CA SER A 201 -63.83 72.78 -3.32
C SER A 201 -63.55 72.99 -4.79
N ALA A 202 -63.40 74.24 -5.22
CA ALA A 202 -62.82 74.55 -6.52
C ALA A 202 -61.43 73.92 -6.67
N LEU A 203 -60.61 74.04 -5.63
CA LEU A 203 -59.27 73.46 -5.61
C LEU A 203 -59.28 71.93 -5.65
N THR A 204 -60.17 71.32 -4.87
CA THR A 204 -60.31 69.86 -4.78
C THR A 204 -60.72 69.29 -6.13
N ILE A 205 -61.61 69.97 -6.84
CA ILE A 205 -62.08 69.54 -8.16
C ILE A 205 -61.04 69.81 -9.25
N ALA A 206 -60.33 70.94 -9.22
CA ALA A 206 -59.22 71.20 -10.13
C ALA A 206 -58.13 70.14 -9.98
N ASN A 207 -57.73 69.88 -8.73
CA ASN A 207 -56.78 68.85 -8.38
C ASN A 207 -57.29 67.46 -8.76
N ALA A 208 -58.59 67.19 -8.66
CA ALA A 208 -59.17 65.92 -9.09
C ALA A 208 -59.10 65.73 -10.61
N ILE A 209 -59.33 66.78 -11.40
CA ILE A 209 -59.24 66.74 -12.87
C ILE A 209 -57.77 66.59 -13.31
N GLU A 210 -56.86 67.38 -12.76
CA GLU A 210 -55.42 67.25 -13.03
C GLU A 210 -54.89 65.89 -12.56
N TYR A 211 -55.37 65.37 -11.43
CA TYR A 211 -55.05 64.03 -10.95
C TYR A 211 -55.58 62.95 -11.90
N GLU A 212 -56.78 63.08 -12.46
CA GLU A 212 -57.32 62.11 -13.42
C GLU A 212 -56.57 62.10 -14.76
N GLU A 213 -56.23 63.27 -15.30
CA GLU A 213 -55.43 63.37 -16.52
C GLU A 213 -53.98 62.95 -16.29
N GLY A 214 -53.40 63.34 -15.15
CA GLY A 214 -52.12 62.87 -14.65
C GLY A 214 -52.09 61.36 -14.51
N LYS A 215 -53.13 60.75 -13.92
CA LYS A 215 -53.27 59.29 -13.76
C LYS A 215 -53.44 58.56 -15.09
N LYS A 216 -54.04 59.19 -16.11
CA LYS A 216 -54.09 58.63 -17.47
C LYS A 216 -52.70 58.61 -18.11
N ARG A 217 -51.94 59.71 -17.99
CA ARG A 217 -50.55 59.80 -18.49
C ARG A 217 -49.62 58.83 -17.73
N GLU A 218 -49.73 58.80 -16.41
CA GLU A 218 -48.99 57.89 -15.54
C GLU A 218 -49.27 56.42 -15.86
N LYS A 219 -50.53 56.04 -16.13
CA LYS A 219 -50.87 54.69 -16.58
C LYS A 219 -50.19 54.31 -17.90
N VAL A 220 -50.06 55.25 -18.85
CA VAL A 220 -49.37 55.03 -20.12
C VAL A 220 -47.86 54.90 -19.90
N ASP A 221 -47.27 55.78 -19.10
CA ASP A 221 -45.86 55.74 -18.75
C ASP A 221 -45.50 54.50 -17.94
N ASP A 222 -46.35 54.05 -17.03
CA ASP A 222 -46.19 52.81 -16.28
C ASP A 222 -46.25 51.59 -17.19
N ARG A 223 -47.16 51.58 -18.16
CA ARG A 223 -47.19 50.51 -19.18
C ARG A 223 -45.90 50.50 -19.99
N ARG A 224 -45.38 51.67 -20.38
CA ARG A 224 -44.11 51.81 -21.10
C ARG A 224 -42.92 51.36 -20.25
N LYS A 225 -42.85 51.77 -18.98
CA LYS A 225 -41.82 51.35 -18.01
C LYS A 225 -41.88 49.85 -17.76
N LYS A 226 -43.07 49.28 -17.57
CA LYS A 226 -43.27 47.82 -17.42
C LYS A 226 -42.85 47.06 -18.67
N ALA A 227 -43.15 47.58 -19.87
CA ALA A 227 -42.69 46.98 -21.12
C ALA A 227 -41.16 46.99 -21.23
N MET A 228 -40.50 48.12 -20.94
CA MET A 228 -39.03 48.21 -20.92
C MET A 228 -38.40 47.31 -19.85
N GLN A 229 -39.01 47.19 -18.68
CA GLN A 229 -38.55 46.27 -17.64
C GLN A 229 -38.66 44.81 -18.08
N ARG A 230 -39.78 44.42 -18.69
CA ARG A 230 -39.95 43.07 -19.25
C ARG A 230 -38.90 42.77 -20.30
N GLU A 231 -38.68 43.69 -21.25
CA GLU A 231 -37.64 43.52 -22.28
C GLU A 231 -36.24 43.38 -21.67
N LYS A 232 -35.91 44.17 -20.63
CA LYS A 232 -34.65 44.02 -19.89
C LYS A 232 -34.54 42.67 -19.18
N PHE A 233 -35.60 42.20 -18.54
CA PHE A 233 -35.62 40.88 -17.89
C PHE A 233 -35.51 39.74 -18.90
N ASP A 234 -36.17 39.84 -20.04
CA ASP A 234 -36.10 38.85 -21.11
C ASP A 234 -34.69 38.81 -21.72
N LYS A 235 -34.05 39.97 -21.93
CA LYS A 235 -32.64 40.05 -22.33
C LYS A 235 -31.70 39.41 -21.30
N GLN A 236 -31.87 39.71 -20.02
CA GLN A 236 -31.06 39.09 -18.96
C GLN A 236 -31.26 37.57 -18.88
N LYS A 237 -32.51 37.11 -19.06
CA LYS A 237 -32.84 35.69 -19.06
C LYS A 237 -32.20 34.97 -20.25
N ALA A 238 -32.26 35.57 -21.45
CA ALA A 238 -31.61 35.04 -22.64
C ALA A 238 -30.09 34.96 -22.48
N GLU A 239 -29.45 36.00 -21.93
CA GLU A 239 -28.00 35.97 -21.65
C GLU A 239 -27.64 34.88 -20.64
N LEU A 240 -28.46 34.69 -19.60
CA LEU A 240 -28.24 33.68 -18.58
C LEU A 240 -28.43 32.25 -19.14
N ASP A 241 -29.43 32.05 -19.99
CA ASP A 241 -29.66 30.78 -20.68
C ASP A 241 -28.53 30.46 -21.67
N GLU A 242 -27.97 31.47 -22.36
CA GLU A 242 -26.80 31.29 -23.23
C GLU A 242 -25.54 30.95 -22.43
N ARG A 243 -25.28 31.64 -21.32
CA ARG A 243 -24.19 31.27 -20.39
C ARG A 243 -24.34 29.84 -19.88
N ARG A 244 -25.57 29.42 -19.54
CA ARG A 244 -25.84 28.04 -19.11
C ARG A 244 -25.62 27.02 -20.22
N ARG A 245 -25.86 27.37 -21.49
CA ARG A 245 -25.54 26.50 -22.63
C ARG A 245 -24.04 26.32 -22.78
N ILE A 246 -23.30 27.43 -22.78
CA ILE A 246 -21.83 27.41 -22.86
C ILE A 246 -21.22 26.63 -21.69
N GLU A 247 -21.73 26.82 -20.47
CA GLU A 247 -21.26 26.08 -19.29
C GLU A 247 -21.52 24.57 -19.41
N LYS A 248 -22.70 24.16 -19.91
CA LYS A 248 -23.01 22.74 -20.16
C LYS A 248 -22.13 22.14 -21.27
N GLU A 249 -21.83 22.91 -22.32
CA GLU A 249 -20.94 22.47 -23.40
C GLU A 249 -19.50 22.31 -22.89
N ASN A 250 -19.00 23.27 -22.11
CA ASN A 250 -17.70 23.18 -21.45
C ASN A 250 -17.64 21.97 -20.50
N GLN A 251 -18.68 21.73 -19.70
CA GLN A 251 -18.76 20.55 -18.85
C GLN A 251 -18.72 19.24 -19.64
N ARG A 252 -19.38 19.19 -20.82
CA ARG A 252 -19.31 18.02 -21.71
C ARG A 252 -17.90 17.81 -22.28
N LEU A 253 -17.25 18.88 -22.73
CA LEU A 253 -15.88 18.83 -23.24
C LEU A 253 -14.90 18.40 -22.14
N GLU A 254 -15.07 18.89 -20.92
CA GLU A 254 -14.25 18.48 -19.78
C GLU A 254 -14.48 17.01 -19.42
N GLN A 255 -15.73 16.53 -19.44
CA GLN A 255 -16.04 15.11 -19.25
C GLN A 255 -15.42 14.23 -20.34
N GLN A 256 -15.43 14.67 -21.61
CA GLN A 256 -14.77 13.95 -22.71
C GLN A 256 -13.25 13.90 -22.51
N ARG A 257 -12.61 15.02 -22.15
CA ARG A 257 -11.17 15.04 -21.84
C ARG A 257 -10.84 14.10 -20.68
N MET A 258 -11.64 14.12 -19.62
CA MET A 258 -11.46 13.22 -18.48
C MET A 258 -11.65 11.76 -18.85
N SER A 259 -12.57 11.42 -19.78
CA SER A 259 -12.70 10.04 -20.26
C SER A 259 -11.52 9.63 -21.14
N GLU A 260 -11.07 10.50 -22.04
CA GLU A 260 -9.90 10.22 -22.89
C GLU A 260 -8.62 10.03 -22.06
N ASP A 261 -8.42 10.84 -21.02
CA ASP A 261 -7.29 10.69 -20.10
C ASP A 261 -7.39 9.41 -19.27
N TYR A 262 -8.62 9.01 -18.90
CA TYR A 262 -8.85 7.74 -18.21
C TYR A 262 -8.59 6.53 -19.12
N ASP A 263 -9.02 6.59 -20.38
CA ASP A 263 -8.77 5.54 -21.37
C ASP A 263 -7.28 5.41 -21.67
N LYS A 264 -6.55 6.52 -21.84
CA LYS A 264 -5.08 6.52 -21.96
C LYS A 264 -4.41 5.90 -20.74
N TYR A 265 -4.87 6.22 -19.54
CA TYR A 265 -4.35 5.63 -18.31
C TYR A 265 -4.57 4.11 -18.27
N LEU A 266 -5.74 3.63 -18.70
CA LEU A 266 -6.03 2.19 -18.83
C LEU A 266 -5.13 1.51 -19.85
N GLU A 267 -4.88 2.14 -21.00
CA GLU A 267 -3.95 1.64 -22.02
C GLU A 267 -2.51 1.55 -21.48
N GLU A 268 -2.03 2.57 -20.76
CA GLU A 268 -0.71 2.56 -20.12
C GLU A 268 -0.57 1.46 -19.05
N GLU A 269 -1.62 1.20 -18.26
CA GLU A 269 -1.66 0.10 -17.30
C GLU A 269 -1.63 -1.25 -18.01
N ALA A 270 -2.44 -1.44 -19.04
CA ALA A 270 -2.45 -2.67 -19.84
C ALA A 270 -1.08 -2.93 -20.48
N GLU A 271 -0.41 -1.92 -21.01
CA GLU A 271 0.95 -2.03 -21.54
C GLU A 271 1.99 -2.34 -20.45
N ARG A 272 1.84 -1.77 -19.25
CA ARG A 272 2.71 -2.07 -18.11
C ARG A 272 2.56 -3.52 -17.71
N GLN A 273 1.34 -4.00 -17.56
CA GLN A 273 1.04 -5.38 -17.21
C GLN A 273 1.54 -6.35 -18.29
N ALA A 274 1.33 -6.03 -19.58
CA ALA A 274 1.86 -6.84 -20.68
C ALA A 274 3.40 -6.90 -20.69
N ARG A 275 4.09 -5.82 -20.30
CA ARG A 275 5.56 -5.81 -20.13
C ARG A 275 6.01 -6.66 -18.94
N GLU A 276 5.28 -6.62 -17.83
CA GLU A 276 5.56 -7.46 -16.67
C GLU A 276 5.32 -8.94 -16.96
N ASP A 277 4.23 -9.28 -17.65
CA ASP A 277 3.93 -10.65 -18.08
C ASP A 277 4.98 -11.19 -19.04
N LYS A 278 5.45 -10.37 -20.00
CA LYS A 278 6.57 -10.74 -20.89
C LYS A 278 7.83 -11.05 -20.09
N ARG A 279 8.21 -10.19 -19.15
CA ARG A 279 9.38 -10.43 -18.26
C ARG A 279 9.20 -11.69 -17.42
N HIS A 280 8.02 -11.89 -16.85
CA HIS A 280 7.73 -13.06 -16.03
C HIS A 280 7.78 -14.36 -16.85
N ASN A 281 7.30 -14.32 -18.09
CA ASN A 281 7.38 -15.44 -19.03
C ASN A 281 8.83 -15.71 -19.47
N GLU A 282 9.64 -14.68 -19.72
CA GLU A 282 11.08 -14.82 -19.99
C GLU A 282 11.80 -15.46 -18.80
N LEU A 283 11.53 -15.00 -17.57
CA LEU A 283 12.04 -15.62 -16.34
C LEU A 283 11.63 -17.10 -16.23
N ARG A 284 10.35 -17.43 -16.49
CA ARG A 284 9.89 -18.83 -16.49
C ARG A 284 10.63 -19.67 -17.53
N LYS A 285 10.86 -19.15 -18.74
CA LYS A 285 11.64 -19.83 -19.78
C LYS A 285 13.08 -20.07 -19.32
N MET A 286 13.75 -19.05 -18.81
CA MET A 286 15.10 -19.17 -18.26
C MET A 286 15.20 -20.24 -17.17
N TYR A 287 14.23 -20.30 -16.26
CA TYR A 287 14.17 -21.35 -15.24
C TYR A 287 13.94 -22.74 -15.84
N SER A 288 13.07 -22.85 -16.85
CA SER A 288 12.85 -24.10 -17.58
C SER A 288 14.14 -24.60 -18.24
N ASP A 289 14.83 -23.71 -18.96
CA ASP A 289 16.09 -24.01 -19.66
C ASP A 289 17.18 -24.43 -18.67
N GLN A 290 17.30 -23.76 -17.51
CA GLN A 290 18.23 -24.17 -16.45
C GLN A 290 17.89 -25.55 -15.87
N MET A 291 16.60 -25.88 -15.75
CA MET A 291 16.18 -27.18 -15.26
C MET A 291 16.44 -28.29 -16.27
N GLU A 292 16.24 -28.02 -17.57
CA GLU A 292 16.61 -28.93 -18.65
C GLU A 292 18.12 -29.12 -18.72
N GLU A 293 18.92 -28.04 -18.64
CA GLU A 293 20.37 -28.13 -18.62
C GLU A 293 20.86 -28.99 -17.45
N ARG A 294 20.30 -28.79 -16.25
CA ARG A 294 20.60 -29.63 -15.07
C ARG A 294 20.21 -31.09 -15.27
N ARG A 295 19.10 -31.38 -15.96
CA ARG A 295 18.71 -32.76 -16.29
C ARG A 295 19.72 -33.38 -17.25
N VAL A 296 20.09 -32.67 -18.31
CA VAL A 296 21.09 -33.13 -19.30
C VAL A 296 22.45 -33.36 -18.63
N GLN A 297 22.89 -32.48 -17.73
CA GLN A 297 24.14 -32.68 -16.97
C GLN A 297 24.08 -33.93 -16.10
N LYS A 298 22.98 -34.15 -15.36
CA LYS A 298 22.79 -35.37 -14.56
C LYS A 298 22.76 -36.64 -15.41
N GLU A 299 22.16 -36.59 -16.59
CA GLU A 299 22.15 -37.73 -17.52
C GLU A 299 23.54 -38.03 -18.07
N LYS A 300 24.32 -36.99 -18.42
CA LYS A 300 25.73 -37.13 -18.81
C LYS A 300 26.58 -37.73 -17.69
N GLU A 301 26.39 -37.31 -16.44
CA GLU A 301 27.07 -37.89 -15.27
C GLU A 301 26.70 -39.35 -15.06
N LYS A 302 25.40 -39.70 -15.12
CA LYS A 302 24.95 -41.09 -15.04
C LYS A 302 25.55 -41.95 -16.16
N LEU A 303 25.65 -41.42 -17.37
CA LEU A 303 26.27 -42.13 -18.48
C LEU A 303 27.77 -42.35 -18.25
N ARG A 304 28.48 -41.34 -17.73
CA ARG A 304 29.90 -41.47 -17.34
C ARG A 304 30.09 -42.52 -16.25
N GLN A 305 29.27 -42.48 -15.20
CA GLN A 305 29.30 -43.48 -14.12
C GLN A 305 29.03 -44.89 -14.64
N LYS A 306 28.08 -45.07 -15.58
CA LYS A 306 27.84 -46.36 -16.21
C LYS A 306 29.07 -46.85 -16.99
N ILE A 307 29.71 -45.98 -17.78
CA ILE A 307 30.91 -46.31 -18.55
C ILE A 307 32.08 -46.67 -17.61
N GLU A 308 32.27 -45.93 -16.51
CA GLU A 308 33.29 -46.22 -15.51
C GLU A 308 33.02 -47.54 -14.79
N ALA A 309 31.79 -47.77 -14.35
CA ALA A 309 31.38 -49.03 -13.73
C ALA A 309 31.54 -50.23 -14.68
N GLU A 310 31.25 -50.07 -15.98
CA GLU A 310 31.47 -51.10 -17.00
C GLU A 310 32.96 -51.39 -17.20
N LYS A 311 33.81 -50.36 -17.22
CA LYS A 311 35.28 -50.51 -17.28
C LYS A 311 35.83 -51.21 -16.04
N GLU A 312 35.35 -50.87 -14.86
CA GLU A 312 35.73 -51.52 -13.60
C GLU A 312 35.27 -52.98 -13.56
N ALA A 313 34.03 -53.26 -13.95
CA ALA A 313 33.51 -54.62 -14.07
C ALA A 313 34.33 -55.45 -15.06
N ALA A 314 34.69 -54.89 -16.22
CA ALA A 314 35.56 -55.54 -17.20
C ALA A 314 36.96 -55.81 -16.64
N ARG A 315 37.54 -54.88 -15.87
CA ARG A 315 38.83 -55.06 -15.19
C ARG A 315 38.76 -56.19 -14.16
N LEU A 316 37.76 -56.17 -13.28
CA LEU A 316 37.55 -57.21 -12.27
C LEU A 316 37.32 -58.59 -12.90
N ALA A 317 36.57 -58.66 -14.01
CA ALA A 317 36.38 -59.90 -14.75
C ALA A 317 37.71 -60.47 -15.29
N ARG A 318 38.61 -59.60 -15.77
CA ARG A 318 39.97 -60.01 -16.22
C ARG A 318 40.83 -60.46 -15.05
N GLU A 319 40.82 -59.75 -13.92
CA GLU A 319 41.55 -60.13 -12.71
C GLU A 319 41.06 -61.47 -12.15
N LEU A 320 39.74 -61.69 -12.13
CA LEU A 320 39.12 -62.94 -11.69
C LEU A 320 39.45 -64.10 -12.63
N LYS A 321 39.44 -63.87 -13.95
CA LYS A 321 39.90 -64.87 -14.92
C LYS A 321 41.38 -65.21 -14.72
N SER A 322 42.24 -64.21 -14.56
CA SER A 322 43.67 -64.42 -14.29
C SER A 322 43.91 -65.18 -12.98
N SER A 323 43.15 -64.87 -11.93
CA SER A 323 43.20 -65.60 -10.66
C SER A 323 42.76 -67.06 -10.81
N ARG A 324 41.67 -67.32 -11.55
CA ARG A 324 41.23 -68.69 -11.88
C ARG A 324 42.28 -69.46 -12.69
N ASP A 325 42.88 -68.82 -13.69
CA ASP A 325 43.93 -69.45 -14.50
C ASP A 325 45.18 -69.75 -13.66
N LYS A 326 45.58 -68.86 -12.75
CA LYS A 326 46.68 -69.10 -11.80
C LYS A 326 46.35 -70.25 -10.84
N ALA A 327 45.14 -70.28 -10.27
CA ALA A 327 44.69 -71.37 -9.40
C ALA A 327 44.66 -72.71 -10.14
N ALA A 328 44.19 -72.72 -11.39
CA ALA A 328 44.19 -73.92 -12.23
C ALA A 328 45.62 -74.41 -12.54
N ARG A 329 46.56 -73.49 -12.80
CA ARG A 329 47.99 -73.81 -12.98
C ARG A 329 48.62 -74.38 -11.72
N ILE A 330 48.38 -73.77 -10.56
CA ILE A 330 48.89 -74.30 -9.27
C ILE A 330 48.35 -75.71 -9.05
N LYS A 331 47.05 -75.93 -9.27
CA LYS A 331 46.42 -77.25 -9.12
C LYS A 331 47.00 -78.29 -10.08
N SER A 332 47.33 -77.90 -11.33
CA SER A 332 47.95 -78.83 -12.29
C SER A 332 49.41 -79.12 -11.94
N GLU A 333 50.15 -78.14 -11.46
CA GLU A 333 51.52 -78.30 -10.97
C GLU A 333 51.58 -79.18 -9.71
N GLU A 334 50.67 -78.99 -8.76
CA GLU A 334 50.52 -79.85 -7.58
C GLU A 334 50.17 -81.28 -7.97
N LYS A 335 49.23 -81.47 -8.90
CA LYS A 335 48.89 -82.80 -9.44
C LYS A 335 50.12 -83.48 -10.07
N ARG A 336 50.92 -82.73 -10.84
CA ARG A 336 52.17 -83.24 -11.44
C ARG A 336 53.21 -83.59 -10.38
N ARG A 337 53.40 -82.74 -9.36
CA ARG A 337 54.28 -83.02 -8.23
C ARG A 337 53.86 -84.27 -7.45
N TYR A 338 52.56 -84.42 -7.19
CA TYR A 338 52.02 -85.60 -6.51
C TYR A 338 52.24 -86.87 -7.33
N GLN A 339 51.99 -86.84 -8.64
CA GLN A 339 52.31 -87.96 -9.54
C GLN A 339 53.80 -88.30 -9.54
N GLY A 340 54.68 -87.28 -9.53
CA GLY A 340 56.12 -87.46 -9.35
C GLY A 340 56.47 -88.17 -8.05
N MET A 341 55.98 -87.70 -6.91
CA MET A 341 56.20 -88.32 -5.60
C MET A 341 55.69 -89.76 -5.53
N VAL A 342 54.53 -90.07 -6.13
CA VAL A 342 54.01 -91.44 -6.19
C VAL A 342 54.93 -92.35 -7.00
N SER A 343 55.44 -91.87 -8.14
CA SER A 343 56.38 -92.64 -8.96
C SER A 343 57.73 -92.86 -8.26
N GLU A 344 58.26 -91.85 -7.56
CA GLU A 344 59.48 -91.96 -6.76
C GLU A 344 59.30 -92.89 -5.57
N SER A 345 58.15 -92.84 -4.90
CA SER A 345 57.80 -93.76 -3.81
C SER A 345 57.72 -95.20 -4.31
N ALA A 346 57.08 -95.45 -5.46
CA ALA A 346 57.01 -96.77 -6.06
C ALA A 346 58.39 -97.30 -6.46
N ALA A 347 59.25 -96.46 -7.02
CA ALA A 347 60.63 -96.81 -7.35
C ALA A 347 61.46 -97.14 -6.10
N ASN A 348 61.30 -96.36 -5.02
CA ASN A 348 61.96 -96.62 -3.73
C ASN A 348 61.46 -97.91 -3.06
N GLU A 349 60.17 -98.21 -3.15
CA GLU A 349 59.58 -99.46 -2.65
C GLU A 349 60.16 -100.67 -3.39
N ALA A 350 60.24 -100.61 -4.73
CA ALA A 350 60.87 -101.64 -5.54
C ALA A 350 62.36 -101.82 -5.20
N LEU A 351 63.08 -100.73 -4.95
CA LEU A 351 64.49 -100.76 -4.56
C LEU A 351 64.68 -101.37 -3.15
N ARG A 352 63.75 -101.12 -2.23
CA ARG A 352 63.70 -101.76 -0.91
C ARG A 352 63.41 -103.25 -1.02
N GLN A 353 62.45 -103.67 -1.85
CA GLN A 353 62.15 -105.08 -2.08
C GLN A 353 63.37 -105.82 -2.64
N ARG A 354 64.03 -105.26 -3.66
CA ARG A 354 65.27 -105.82 -4.22
C ARG A 354 66.40 -105.91 -3.20
N ARG A 355 66.52 -104.94 -2.29
CA ARG A 355 67.48 -105.02 -1.17
C ARG A 355 67.11 -106.11 -0.18
N LYS A 356 65.83 -106.26 0.18
CA LYS A 356 65.36 -107.34 1.05
C LYS A 356 65.63 -108.72 0.46
N GLU A 357 65.40 -108.90 -0.84
CA GLU A 357 65.71 -110.14 -1.55
C GLU A 357 67.21 -110.46 -1.52
N LYS A 358 68.07 -109.47 -1.82
CA LYS A 358 69.52 -109.64 -1.71
C LYS A 358 69.98 -109.99 -0.29
N THR A 359 69.47 -109.30 0.72
CA THR A 359 69.81 -109.62 2.11
C THR A 359 69.31 -111.00 2.51
N ALA A 360 68.16 -111.46 1.98
CA ALA A 360 67.66 -112.81 2.24
C ALA A 360 68.48 -113.89 1.52
N GLU A 361 69.02 -113.61 0.33
CA GLU A 361 69.95 -114.49 -0.38
C GLU A 361 71.30 -114.58 0.34
N GLU A 362 71.83 -113.44 0.79
CA GLU A 362 73.05 -113.37 1.60
C GLU A 362 72.85 -114.10 2.94
N ASP A 363 71.71 -113.92 3.59
CA ASP A 363 71.37 -114.62 4.84
C ASP A 363 71.20 -116.14 4.62
N LYS A 364 70.59 -116.57 3.50
CA LYS A 364 70.55 -117.99 3.13
C LYS A 364 71.94 -118.57 2.88
N LYS A 365 72.84 -117.81 2.25
CA LYS A 365 74.22 -118.21 2.02
C LYS A 365 74.98 -118.31 3.35
N MET A 366 74.84 -117.32 4.22
CA MET A 366 75.40 -117.33 5.57
C MET A 366 74.84 -118.47 6.41
N MET A 367 73.55 -118.79 6.31
CA MET A 367 72.93 -119.94 6.98
C MET A 367 73.43 -121.28 6.44
N ALA A 368 73.70 -121.41 5.13
CA ALA A 368 74.29 -122.60 4.57
C ALA A 368 75.76 -122.80 5.01
N GLU A 369 76.55 -121.72 5.01
CA GLU A 369 77.93 -121.72 5.52
C GLU A 369 77.96 -121.98 7.04
N HIS A 370 77.03 -121.38 7.78
CA HIS A 370 76.86 -121.58 9.22
C HIS A 370 76.36 -122.99 9.55
N LYS A 371 75.47 -123.58 8.75
CA LYS A 371 75.04 -124.98 8.89
C LYS A 371 76.19 -125.95 8.62
N ALA A 372 76.98 -125.72 7.56
CA ALA A 372 78.17 -126.52 7.29
C ALA A 372 79.27 -126.37 8.37
N ARG A 373 79.32 -125.22 9.05
CA ARG A 373 80.17 -124.99 10.23
C ARG A 373 79.60 -125.67 11.48
N LEU A 374 78.29 -125.58 11.69
CA LEU A 374 77.58 -126.25 12.79
C LEU A 374 77.63 -127.76 12.66
N ASP A 375 77.49 -128.38 11.49
CA ASP A 375 77.61 -129.84 11.34
C ASP A 375 79.04 -130.32 11.70
N ARG A 376 80.07 -129.52 11.41
CA ARG A 376 81.47 -129.77 11.83
C ARG A 376 81.72 -129.50 13.32
N GLU A 377 80.94 -128.61 13.93
CA GLU A 377 81.02 -128.25 15.33
C GLU A 377 80.08 -129.10 16.21
N ASP A 378 79.00 -129.67 15.69
CA ASP A 378 78.04 -130.55 16.38
C ASP A 378 78.57 -131.98 16.46
N ALA A 379 79.39 -132.41 15.49
CA ALA A 379 80.28 -133.56 15.68
C ALA A 379 81.29 -133.36 16.83
N LYS A 380 81.63 -132.10 17.17
CA LYS A 380 82.53 -131.73 18.28
C LYS A 380 81.76 -131.38 19.57
N ARG A 381 80.51 -130.91 19.47
CA ARG A 381 79.63 -130.48 20.58
C ARG A 381 78.74 -131.60 21.09
N ALA A 382 78.39 -132.63 20.32
CA ALA A 382 77.77 -133.84 20.88
C ALA A 382 78.66 -134.48 21.97
N LYS A 383 79.97 -134.26 21.91
CA LYS A 383 80.96 -134.66 22.92
C LYS A 383 81.18 -133.64 24.07
N ALA A 384 80.64 -132.42 23.95
CA ALA A 384 80.86 -131.31 24.91
C ALA A 384 79.55 -130.71 25.47
N LEU A 385 78.39 -131.10 24.96
CA LEU A 385 77.06 -130.63 25.34
C LEU A 385 76.41 -131.50 26.43
N GLU A 386 76.98 -132.67 26.71
CA GLU A 386 76.73 -133.42 27.95
C GLU A 386 77.35 -132.69 29.17
N ASP A 387 78.48 -132.01 28.98
CA ASP A 387 79.20 -131.29 30.06
C ASP A 387 78.68 -129.86 30.35
N ARG A 388 77.91 -129.26 29.43
CA ARG A 388 77.61 -127.81 29.46
C ARG A 388 76.17 -127.43 29.79
N MET A 389 75.24 -128.40 29.77
CA MET A 389 73.86 -128.23 30.27
C MET A 389 73.80 -127.99 31.79
N SER A 390 74.90 -128.12 32.54
CA SER A 390 75.00 -127.69 33.95
C SER A 390 75.25 -126.19 34.16
N ARG A 391 75.34 -125.38 33.09
CA ARG A 391 75.56 -123.91 33.18
C ARG A 391 74.39 -123.08 32.65
N TYR A 392 73.20 -123.64 32.75
CA TYR A 392 71.88 -123.01 32.67
C TYR A 392 71.78 -121.54 33.14
N GLU A 393 72.56 -121.15 34.13
CA GLU A 393 72.05 -120.36 35.24
C GLU A 393 71.61 -118.90 35.07
N ALA A 394 72.27 -118.15 34.19
CA ALA A 394 72.54 -116.75 34.53
C ALA A 394 72.46 -115.78 33.34
N ILE A 395 71.50 -114.85 33.48
CA ILE A 395 71.42 -113.52 32.84
C ILE A 395 70.63 -113.56 31.52
N GLY A 396 69.33 -113.22 31.45
CA GLY A 396 68.53 -112.37 32.34
C GLY A 396 68.37 -110.97 31.75
N ASN A 397 67.39 -110.83 30.86
CA ASN A 397 66.39 -109.76 30.81
C ASN A 397 66.81 -108.30 31.04
N ASP A 398 66.80 -107.47 29.98
CA ASP A 398 66.46 -106.03 30.03
C ASP A 398 66.46 -105.45 28.61
N TRP A 399 65.33 -104.89 28.12
CA TRP A 399 65.26 -103.84 27.09
C TRP A 399 63.80 -103.42 26.75
N ALA A 400 62.97 -103.21 27.77
CA ALA A 400 61.57 -102.81 27.61
C ALA A 400 61.24 -101.44 28.26
N THR A 401 61.91 -100.35 27.87
CA THR A 401 61.47 -98.98 28.27
C THR A 401 62.02 -97.84 27.39
N SER A 402 61.19 -97.29 26.50
CA SER A 402 60.76 -95.85 26.44
C SER A 402 60.56 -95.26 25.03
N GLY A 403 59.56 -94.37 24.86
CA GLY A 403 59.32 -93.61 23.62
C GLY A 403 58.34 -92.41 23.71
N ALA A 404 58.89 -91.19 23.70
CA ALA A 404 58.56 -89.94 22.96
C ALA A 404 57.13 -89.39 22.68
N GLY A 405 56.09 -89.60 23.50
CA GLY A 405 54.73 -89.05 23.26
C GLY A 405 54.34 -87.72 23.95
N ALA A 406 54.98 -87.33 25.06
CA ALA A 406 54.37 -86.38 26.00
C ALA A 406 54.70 -84.89 25.79
N LYS A 407 55.73 -84.52 25.01
CA LYS A 407 56.23 -83.13 24.96
C LYS A 407 55.55 -82.20 23.93
N LYS A 408 54.72 -82.70 23.01
CA LYS A 408 54.07 -81.87 21.97
C LYS A 408 52.72 -81.28 22.39
N ALA A 409 51.97 -81.94 23.27
CA ALA A 409 50.65 -81.48 23.72
C ALA A 409 50.71 -80.26 24.65
N GLU A 410 51.83 -80.06 25.37
CA GLU A 410 51.96 -78.98 26.35
C GLU A 410 52.30 -77.62 25.70
N ALA A 411 52.93 -77.64 24.51
CA ALA A 411 53.31 -76.44 23.76
C ALA A 411 52.10 -75.79 23.06
N GLU A 412 51.20 -76.59 22.49
CA GLU A 412 49.98 -76.11 21.82
C GLU A 412 48.99 -75.47 22.81
N ARG A 413 48.91 -76.00 24.04
CA ARG A 413 48.04 -75.48 25.08
C ARG A 413 48.45 -74.08 25.56
N LYS A 414 49.77 -73.80 25.65
CA LYS A 414 50.29 -72.48 26.04
C LYS A 414 50.11 -71.41 24.96
N MET A 415 50.14 -71.80 23.68
CA MET A 415 49.93 -70.87 22.56
C MET A 415 48.48 -70.37 22.50
N MET A 416 47.50 -71.26 22.64
CA MET A 416 46.08 -70.88 22.60
C MET A 416 45.68 -69.98 23.78
N GLU A 417 46.31 -70.13 24.93
CA GLU A 417 46.02 -69.29 26.10
C GLU A 417 46.52 -67.85 25.94
N MET A 418 47.62 -67.63 25.22
CA MET A 418 48.11 -66.28 24.88
C MET A 418 47.18 -65.57 23.89
N VAL A 419 46.73 -66.27 22.85
CA VAL A 419 45.82 -65.70 21.83
C VAL A 419 44.50 -65.26 22.45
N ASN A 420 43.94 -66.06 23.38
CA ASN A 420 42.68 -65.71 24.05
C ASN A 420 42.82 -64.50 24.99
N ARG A 421 43.98 -64.28 25.62
CA ARG A 421 44.24 -63.11 26.47
C ARG A 421 44.39 -61.83 25.66
N GLU A 422 44.96 -61.91 24.46
CA GLU A 422 45.14 -60.75 23.58
C GLU A 422 43.82 -60.34 22.90
N ALA A 423 42.97 -61.30 22.52
CA ALA A 423 41.63 -61.04 22.02
C ALA A 423 40.77 -60.31 23.07
N LYS A 424 40.77 -60.77 24.32
CA LYS A 424 40.00 -60.15 25.41
C LYS A 424 40.40 -58.69 25.69
N LYS A 425 41.71 -58.38 25.65
CA LYS A 425 42.21 -57.00 25.81
C LYS A 425 41.82 -56.07 24.66
N LYS A 426 41.56 -56.61 23.47
CA LYS A 426 41.10 -55.84 22.32
C LYS A 426 39.61 -55.51 22.46
N ASP A 427 38.81 -56.50 22.86
CA ASP A 427 37.37 -56.34 23.08
C ASP A 427 37.10 -55.30 24.19
N ASP A 428 37.83 -55.36 25.30
CA ASP A 428 37.70 -54.38 26.40
C ASP A 428 38.00 -52.93 25.96
N ARG A 429 38.95 -52.73 25.03
CA ARG A 429 39.29 -51.40 24.49
C ARG A 429 38.23 -50.88 23.52
N ASP A 430 37.66 -51.77 22.71
CA ASP A 430 36.60 -51.42 21.77
C ASP A 430 35.30 -51.07 22.52
N ASP A 431 34.98 -51.79 23.60
CA ASP A 431 33.85 -51.49 24.48
C ASP A 431 33.99 -50.13 25.19
N GLU A 432 35.18 -49.79 25.69
CA GLU A 432 35.44 -48.47 26.28
C GLU A 432 35.30 -47.33 25.27
N ARG A 433 35.72 -47.54 24.03
CA ARG A 433 35.56 -46.55 22.95
C ARG A 433 34.09 -46.35 22.62
N ILE A 434 33.33 -47.44 22.47
CA ILE A 434 31.89 -47.38 22.21
C ILE A 434 31.17 -46.64 23.35
N ARG A 435 31.56 -46.87 24.60
CA ARG A 435 31.01 -46.14 25.76
C ARG A 435 31.29 -44.65 25.68
N ARG A 436 32.54 -44.24 25.43
CA ARG A 436 32.94 -42.83 25.28
C ARG A 436 32.21 -42.13 24.14
N ASP A 437 32.09 -42.77 22.98
CA ASP A 437 31.39 -42.20 21.82
C ASP A 437 29.88 -42.05 22.09
N ARG A 438 29.27 -43.00 22.82
CA ARG A 438 27.86 -42.89 23.25
C ARG A 438 27.65 -41.74 24.24
N GLU A 439 28.50 -41.60 25.24
CA GLU A 439 28.44 -40.51 26.21
C GLU A 439 28.59 -39.13 25.54
N LYS A 440 29.52 -39.00 24.59
CA LYS A 440 29.69 -37.78 23.80
C LYS A 440 28.45 -37.44 22.97
N LEU A 441 27.86 -38.43 22.29
CA LEU A 441 26.62 -38.24 21.52
C LEU A 441 25.44 -37.81 22.40
N VAL A 442 25.35 -38.31 23.63
CA VAL A 442 24.33 -37.90 24.59
C VAL A 442 24.57 -36.46 25.05
N ALA A 443 25.80 -36.10 25.40
CA ALA A 443 26.18 -34.74 25.79
C ALA A 443 25.89 -33.71 24.67
N ASP A 444 26.27 -34.02 23.43
CA ASP A 444 26.01 -33.14 22.27
C ASP A 444 24.51 -32.97 22.02
N LYS A 445 23.71 -34.04 22.14
CA LYS A 445 22.25 -33.96 22.03
C LYS A 445 21.62 -33.09 23.11
N VAL A 446 22.11 -33.17 24.34
CA VAL A 446 21.64 -32.34 25.46
C VAL A 446 22.00 -30.88 25.24
N MET A 447 23.24 -30.60 24.81
CA MET A 447 23.70 -29.25 24.49
C MET A 447 22.85 -28.61 23.37
N MET A 448 22.63 -29.35 22.28
CA MET A 448 21.81 -28.86 21.15
C MET A 448 20.36 -28.61 21.53
N LYS A 449 19.77 -29.47 22.38
CA LYS A 449 18.41 -29.24 22.91
C LYS A 449 18.35 -27.96 23.75
N LYS A 450 19.34 -27.72 24.62
CA LYS A 450 19.41 -26.52 25.45
C LYS A 450 19.56 -25.25 24.60
N LEU A 451 20.45 -25.27 23.60
CA LEU A 451 20.66 -24.15 22.68
C LEU A 451 19.42 -23.85 21.83
N ASN A 452 18.73 -24.89 21.33
CA ASN A 452 17.46 -24.72 20.63
C ASN A 452 16.36 -24.15 21.54
N SER A 453 16.28 -24.58 22.81
CA SER A 453 15.33 -24.03 23.78
C SER A 453 15.58 -22.54 24.03
N GLN A 454 16.84 -22.16 24.25
CA GLN A 454 17.23 -20.75 24.44
C GLN A 454 16.90 -19.91 23.21
N LEU A 455 17.17 -20.41 22.00
CA LEU A 455 16.87 -19.69 20.77
C LEU A 455 15.35 -19.50 20.57
N MET A 456 14.54 -20.50 20.95
CA MET A 456 13.08 -20.40 20.92
C MET A 456 12.54 -19.42 21.96
N GLU A 457 13.10 -19.39 23.18
CA GLU A 457 12.75 -18.43 24.22
C GLU A 457 13.14 -17.00 23.82
N GLU A 458 14.34 -16.78 23.28
CA GLU A 458 14.75 -15.47 22.74
C GLU A 458 13.83 -15.01 21.61
N LYS A 459 13.47 -15.92 20.70
CA LYS A 459 12.54 -15.60 19.62
C LYS A 459 11.19 -15.21 20.18
N ARG A 460 10.66 -15.98 21.13
CA ARG A 460 9.38 -15.68 21.78
C ARG A 460 9.41 -14.34 22.51
N ALA A 461 10.49 -14.03 23.23
CA ALA A 461 10.67 -12.75 23.91
C ALA A 461 10.75 -11.57 22.92
N ARG A 462 11.43 -11.74 21.78
CA ARG A 462 11.44 -10.73 20.70
C ARG A 462 10.06 -10.53 20.09
N ASP A 463 9.34 -11.61 19.81
CA ASP A 463 7.99 -11.55 19.24
C ASP A 463 7.00 -10.89 20.23
N GLU A 464 7.09 -11.20 21.53
CA GLU A 464 6.29 -10.57 22.59
C GLU A 464 6.62 -9.07 22.75
N ALA A 465 7.90 -8.70 22.68
CA ALA A 465 8.33 -7.30 22.73
C ALA A 465 7.85 -6.50 21.50
N GLN A 466 7.91 -7.11 20.31
CA GLN A 466 7.37 -6.52 19.08
C GLN A 466 5.86 -6.33 19.19
N ALA A 467 5.11 -7.36 19.59
CA ALA A 467 3.66 -7.27 19.78
C ALA A 467 3.28 -6.20 20.82
N ALA A 468 4.02 -6.08 21.91
CA ALA A 468 3.81 -5.02 22.90
C ALA A 468 4.07 -3.62 22.34
N SER A 469 5.10 -3.46 21.49
CA SER A 469 5.40 -2.19 20.82
C SER A 469 4.34 -1.80 19.78
N GLU A 470 3.84 -2.77 19.01
CA GLU A 470 2.76 -2.59 18.04
C GLU A 470 1.45 -2.20 18.73
N MET A 471 1.13 -2.85 19.85
CA MET A 471 -0.06 -2.51 20.65
C MET A 471 0.03 -1.10 21.24
N LYS A 472 1.21 -0.66 21.70
CA LYS A 472 1.42 0.73 22.15
C LYS A 472 1.24 1.71 20.99
N PHE A 473 1.86 1.43 19.84
CA PHE A 473 1.73 2.27 18.66
C PHE A 473 0.28 2.38 18.17
N ALA A 474 -0.46 1.27 18.14
CA ALA A 474 -1.86 1.25 17.78
C ALA A 474 -2.73 2.07 18.75
N ARG A 475 -2.49 1.97 20.07
CA ARG A 475 -3.19 2.79 21.07
C ARG A 475 -2.88 4.28 20.90
N ASP A 476 -1.63 4.64 20.67
CA ASP A 476 -1.23 6.03 20.44
C ASP A 476 -1.88 6.60 19.17
N LEU A 477 -1.97 5.80 18.11
CA LEU A 477 -2.64 6.19 16.87
C LEU A 477 -4.13 6.45 17.12
N ILE A 478 -4.84 5.53 17.79
CA ILE A 478 -6.26 5.69 18.15
C ILE A 478 -6.47 6.93 19.02
N SER A 479 -5.58 7.18 19.99
CA SER A 479 -5.66 8.37 20.83
C SER A 479 -5.46 9.66 20.03
N ARG A 480 -4.50 9.69 19.10
CA ARG A 480 -4.28 10.84 18.21
C ARG A 480 -5.47 11.09 17.30
N THR A 481 -6.01 10.05 16.66
CA THR A 481 -7.18 10.19 15.78
C THR A 481 -8.41 10.67 16.55
N ASN A 482 -8.63 10.17 17.78
CA ASN A 482 -9.74 10.64 18.60
C ASN A 482 -9.59 12.12 18.98
N ARG A 483 -8.37 12.56 19.35
CA ARG A 483 -8.10 13.99 19.61
C ARG A 483 -8.32 14.86 18.38
N GLU A 484 -7.95 14.40 17.20
CA GLU A 484 -8.21 15.11 15.95
C GLU A 484 -9.71 15.24 15.68
N ILE A 485 -10.47 14.14 15.80
CA ILE A 485 -11.93 14.12 15.66
C ILE A 485 -12.60 15.09 16.65
N ASP A 486 -12.19 15.06 17.92
CA ASP A 486 -12.75 15.95 18.95
C ASP A 486 -12.41 17.42 18.65
N SER A 487 -11.21 17.71 18.15
CA SER A 487 -10.82 19.05 17.73
C SER A 487 -11.61 19.55 16.51
N GLU A 488 -11.95 18.67 15.57
CA GLU A 488 -12.78 19.01 14.40
C GLU A 488 -14.23 19.24 14.80
N LYS A 489 -14.78 18.42 15.69
CA LYS A 489 -16.11 18.63 16.28
C LYS A 489 -16.20 19.98 16.98
N ALA A 490 -15.23 20.32 17.83
CA ALA A 490 -15.19 21.61 18.52
C ALA A 490 -15.16 22.80 17.53
N LYS A 491 -14.37 22.70 16.44
CA LYS A 491 -14.35 23.72 15.38
C LYS A 491 -15.69 23.81 14.65
N SER A 492 -16.33 22.67 14.37
CA SER A 492 -17.64 22.62 13.73
C SER A 492 -18.72 23.26 14.61
N ASP A 493 -18.73 22.97 15.90
CA ASP A 493 -19.67 23.55 16.86
C ASP A 493 -19.46 25.06 17.02
N SER A 494 -18.21 25.52 17.07
CA SER A 494 -17.88 26.96 17.05
C SER A 494 -18.44 27.66 15.82
N ARG A 495 -18.23 27.10 14.61
CA ARG A 495 -18.80 27.65 13.37
C ARG A 495 -20.32 27.67 13.38
N ARG A 496 -20.95 26.64 13.95
CA ARG A 496 -22.41 26.58 14.10
C ARG A 496 -22.93 27.66 15.04
N GLN A 497 -22.26 27.90 16.16
CA GLN A 497 -22.61 28.97 17.09
C GLN A 497 -22.44 30.36 16.44
N GLU A 498 -21.34 30.59 15.73
CA GLU A 498 -21.11 31.82 14.95
C GLU A 498 -22.21 32.06 13.90
N ALA A 499 -22.60 31.01 13.17
CA ALA A 499 -23.68 31.08 12.19
C ALA A 499 -25.04 31.38 12.82
N LEU A 500 -25.33 30.80 14.01
CA LEU A 500 -26.55 31.11 14.77
C LEU A 500 -26.56 32.57 15.24
N ALA A 501 -25.43 33.07 15.77
CA ALA A 501 -25.30 34.46 16.19
C ALA A 501 -25.47 35.43 15.01
N TYR A 502 -24.89 35.12 13.86
CA TYR A 502 -25.06 35.91 12.64
C TYR A 502 -26.52 35.94 12.17
N LYS A 503 -27.20 34.79 12.19
CA LYS A 503 -28.62 34.70 11.84
C LYS A 503 -29.49 35.54 12.76
N ALA A 504 -29.24 35.53 14.07
CA ALA A 504 -29.96 36.36 15.03
C ALA A 504 -29.79 37.86 14.74
N LYS A 505 -28.56 38.29 14.40
CA LYS A 505 -28.28 39.68 14.03
C LYS A 505 -29.04 40.13 12.78
N LEU A 506 -29.14 39.26 11.77
CA LEU A 506 -29.87 39.54 10.53
C LEU A 506 -31.38 39.71 10.79
N VAL A 507 -31.97 38.87 11.65
CA VAL A 507 -33.39 38.98 12.03
C VAL A 507 -33.65 40.32 12.73
N GLY A 508 -32.78 40.74 13.65
CA GLY A 508 -32.93 42.03 14.34
C GLY A 508 -32.86 43.24 13.39
N GLN A 509 -32.04 43.18 12.33
CA GLN A 509 -31.99 44.23 11.31
C GLN A 509 -33.31 44.32 10.52
N MET A 510 -33.86 43.17 10.11
CA MET A 510 -35.13 43.13 9.39
C MET A 510 -36.32 43.67 10.21
N GLU A 511 -36.29 43.51 11.53
CA GLU A 511 -37.33 44.04 12.42
C GLU A 511 -37.20 45.56 12.60
N ALA A 512 -35.97 46.07 12.69
CA ALA A 512 -35.70 47.51 12.76
C ALA A 512 -36.17 48.25 11.48
N ASP A 513 -35.86 47.71 10.31
CA ASP A 513 -36.27 48.29 9.02
C ASP A 513 -37.80 48.33 8.87
N LYS A 514 -38.50 47.31 9.36
CA LYS A 514 -39.96 47.28 9.38
C LYS A 514 -40.57 48.35 10.28
N LEU A 515 -39.99 48.57 11.46
CA LEU A 515 -40.45 49.61 12.39
C LEU A 515 -40.22 51.02 11.84
N GLN A 516 -39.14 51.23 11.07
CA GLN A 516 -38.85 52.50 10.43
C GLN A 516 -39.84 52.80 9.29
N ALA A 517 -40.15 51.80 8.45
CA ALA A 517 -41.13 51.93 7.37
C ALA A 517 -42.55 52.26 7.89
N VAL A 518 -42.92 51.77 9.08
CA VAL A 518 -44.22 52.08 9.71
C VAL A 518 -44.26 53.52 10.25
N ARG A 519 -43.12 54.07 10.74
CA ARG A 519 -43.04 55.45 11.24
C ARG A 519 -43.15 56.49 10.12
N GLU A 520 -42.56 56.21 8.97
CA GLU A 520 -42.59 57.10 7.79
C GLU A 520 -43.98 57.18 7.13
N ALA A 521 -44.85 56.19 7.37
CA ALA A 521 -46.19 56.11 6.78
C ALA A 521 -47.30 56.87 7.53
N THR A 522 -47.02 57.56 8.66
CA THR A 522 -48.05 58.10 9.57
C THR A 522 -48.20 59.64 9.61
N THR A 523 -47.48 60.41 8.79
CA THR A 523 -47.58 61.88 8.77
C THR A 523 -48.43 62.38 7.60
N LEU A 524 -49.75 62.55 7.84
CA LEU A 524 -50.76 63.01 6.88
C LEU A 524 -51.11 64.51 7.08
N ALA A 525 -50.15 65.40 6.82
CA ALA A 525 -50.43 66.82 6.65
C ALA A 525 -49.45 67.43 5.64
N VAL A 526 -49.99 68.15 4.64
CA VAL A 526 -49.19 68.86 3.65
C VAL A 526 -48.55 70.06 4.33
N SER A 527 -47.22 70.02 4.42
CA SER A 527 -46.38 71.03 5.05
C SER A 527 -46.43 72.37 4.30
N GLU A 528 -46.10 73.44 5.00
CA GLU A 528 -46.12 74.81 4.48
C GLU A 528 -45.19 75.00 3.25
N THR A 529 -44.11 74.21 3.20
CA THR A 529 -43.19 74.10 2.07
C THR A 529 -43.83 73.45 0.84
N GLU A 530 -44.71 72.48 1.03
CA GLU A 530 -45.47 71.86 -0.05
C GLU A 530 -46.58 72.78 -0.59
N ARG A 531 -47.12 73.71 0.21
CA ARG A 531 -48.02 74.76 -0.28
C ARG A 531 -47.30 75.78 -1.17
N LEU A 532 -46.10 76.17 -0.78
CA LEU A 532 -45.25 77.07 -1.58
C LEU A 532 -44.83 76.44 -2.91
N MET A 533 -44.54 75.14 -2.93
CA MET A 533 -44.19 74.41 -4.16
C MET A 533 -45.38 74.26 -5.13
N ASN A 534 -46.62 74.23 -4.62
CA ASN A 534 -47.83 74.07 -5.44
C ASN A 534 -48.45 75.39 -5.90
N ARG A 535 -47.79 76.53 -5.65
CA ARG A 535 -48.26 77.88 -5.96
C ARG A 535 -48.75 78.07 -7.41
N ASP A 536 -48.12 77.41 -8.37
CA ASP A 536 -48.50 77.53 -9.79
C ASP A 536 -49.86 76.89 -10.11
N ILE A 537 -50.25 75.84 -9.37
CA ILE A 537 -51.57 75.20 -9.52
C ILE A 537 -52.66 76.13 -8.97
N PHE A 538 -52.42 76.72 -7.80
CA PHE A 538 -53.28 77.78 -7.23
C PHE A 538 -53.37 79.02 -8.16
N GLY A 539 -52.29 79.36 -8.87
CA GLY A 539 -52.27 80.45 -9.85
C GLY A 539 -53.07 80.16 -11.12
N ARG A 540 -53.03 78.93 -11.65
CA ARG A 540 -53.80 78.52 -12.84
C ARG A 540 -55.30 78.46 -12.59
N LEU A 541 -55.69 78.06 -11.39
CA LEU A 541 -57.07 78.12 -10.89
C LEU A 541 -57.70 79.53 -10.98
N HIS A 542 -56.88 80.60 -10.99
CA HIS A 542 -57.34 81.97 -11.19
C HIS A 542 -57.32 82.46 -12.65
N GLY A 543 -56.54 81.84 -13.54
CA GLY A 543 -56.30 82.33 -14.90
C GLY A 543 -57.04 81.58 -16.01
N ASP A 544 -57.42 80.31 -15.78
CA ASP A 544 -57.81 79.41 -16.87
C ASP A 544 -59.33 79.14 -16.89
N ARG A 545 -60.04 79.83 -17.80
CA ARG A 545 -61.51 79.89 -17.84
C ARG A 545 -62.17 78.54 -18.18
N GLU A 546 -61.48 77.68 -18.93
CA GLU A 546 -61.95 76.32 -19.26
C GLU A 546 -61.83 75.37 -18.06
N LEU A 547 -60.79 75.53 -17.23
CA LEU A 547 -60.57 74.71 -16.04
C LEU A 547 -61.63 75.03 -14.98
N ILE A 548 -61.95 76.32 -14.78
CA ILE A 548 -63.05 76.78 -13.91
C ILE A 548 -64.41 76.26 -14.41
N GLY A 549 -64.64 76.24 -15.73
CA GLY A 549 -65.87 75.68 -16.31
C GLY A 549 -66.07 74.18 -15.98
N LYS A 550 -65.01 73.37 -16.10
CA LYS A 550 -65.03 71.95 -15.72
C LYS A 550 -65.14 71.72 -14.21
N ILE A 551 -64.61 72.66 -13.42
CA ILE A 551 -64.72 72.64 -11.96
C ILE A 551 -66.18 72.87 -11.54
N ASN A 552 -66.85 73.85 -12.12
CA ASN A 552 -68.25 74.16 -11.82
C ASN A 552 -69.19 73.03 -12.21
N GLU A 553 -69.02 72.42 -13.40
CA GLU A 553 -69.81 71.25 -13.80
C GLU A 553 -69.68 70.07 -12.82
N ARG A 554 -68.48 69.85 -12.26
CA ARG A 554 -68.29 68.80 -11.24
C ARG A 554 -68.80 69.22 -9.87
N TYR A 555 -68.69 70.49 -9.51
CA TYR A 555 -69.21 71.01 -8.24
C TYR A 555 -70.74 70.90 -8.19
N ASP A 556 -71.41 71.22 -9.29
CA ASP A 556 -72.87 71.11 -9.44
C ASP A 556 -73.34 69.65 -9.43
N THR A 557 -72.57 68.74 -10.03
CA THR A 557 -72.89 67.30 -10.01
C THR A 557 -72.63 66.62 -8.65
N GLU A 558 -71.62 67.07 -7.89
CA GLU A 558 -71.40 66.64 -6.50
C GLU A 558 -72.43 67.24 -5.54
N ALA A 559 -72.78 68.52 -5.68
CA ALA A 559 -73.88 69.14 -4.93
C ALA A 559 -75.22 68.42 -5.19
N ALA A 560 -75.50 68.04 -6.45
CA ALA A 560 -76.69 67.26 -6.81
C ALA A 560 -76.68 65.83 -6.22
N ARG A 561 -75.51 65.18 -6.08
CA ARG A 561 -75.39 63.87 -5.38
C ARG A 561 -75.60 63.99 -3.87
N THR A 562 -75.16 65.08 -3.28
CA THR A 562 -75.27 65.33 -1.84
C THR A 562 -76.72 65.66 -1.45
N GLN A 563 -77.46 66.37 -2.30
CA GLN A 563 -78.92 66.59 -2.13
C GLN A 563 -79.73 65.30 -2.32
N ARG A 564 -79.31 64.38 -3.21
CA ARG A 564 -79.98 63.08 -3.41
C ARG A 564 -79.79 62.13 -2.22
N THR A 565 -78.61 62.13 -1.60
CA THR A 565 -78.30 61.33 -0.41
C THR A 565 -78.95 61.85 0.87
N GLN A 566 -79.19 63.17 0.99
CA GLN A 566 -79.98 63.72 2.10
C GLN A 566 -81.49 63.44 1.97
N ARG A 567 -82.02 63.28 0.75
CA ARG A 567 -83.45 62.96 0.52
C ARG A 567 -83.77 61.47 0.73
N GLU A 568 -82.78 60.59 0.60
CA GLU A 568 -82.90 59.14 0.83
C GLU A 568 -82.34 58.69 2.20
N GLY A 569 -81.70 59.60 2.96
CA GLY A 569 -81.05 59.33 4.24
C GLY A 569 -81.90 59.51 5.51
N GLY A 570 -83.23 59.54 5.39
CA GLY A 570 -84.16 59.61 6.52
C GLY A 570 -84.54 58.25 7.15
N GLY A 571 -83.99 57.15 6.66
CA GLY A 571 -84.27 55.82 7.20
C GLY A 571 -83.09 54.89 7.05
N VAL A 572 -82.93 54.01 8.02
CA VAL A 572 -81.90 52.95 8.10
C VAL A 572 -80.57 53.38 8.71
N ALA A 573 -80.64 53.84 9.95
CA ALA A 573 -79.62 53.50 10.93
C ALA A 573 -79.76 52.01 11.28
N GLY A 574 -78.70 51.23 11.05
CA GLY A 574 -78.56 49.90 11.63
C GLY A 574 -78.29 48.79 10.62
N LEU A 575 -77.03 48.56 10.29
CA LEU A 575 -76.45 47.21 10.26
C LEU A 575 -74.93 47.29 10.22
N MET A 576 -74.29 47.39 11.39
CA MET A 576 -72.90 46.97 11.52
C MET A 576 -72.86 45.45 11.43
N ARG A 577 -72.27 44.92 10.35
CA ARG A 577 -71.85 43.52 10.27
C ARG A 577 -70.33 43.45 10.36
N HIS A 578 -69.86 42.97 11.50
CA HIS A 578 -68.52 42.44 11.69
C HIS A 578 -68.30 41.28 10.71
N GLU A 579 -67.40 41.45 9.74
CA GLU A 579 -66.84 40.31 9.00
C GLU A 579 -65.45 39.96 9.52
N ASN A 580 -65.48 38.90 10.32
CA ASN A 580 -64.37 38.12 10.81
C ASN A 580 -63.87 37.21 9.68
N MET A 581 -62.82 37.63 8.96
CA MET A 581 -62.17 36.77 7.95
C MET A 581 -61.12 35.87 8.63
N GLY A 582 -61.63 34.74 9.13
CA GLY A 582 -60.82 33.61 9.56
C GLY A 582 -60.29 32.78 8.39
N GLY A 583 -59.08 32.26 8.59
CA GLY A 583 -58.76 30.84 8.34
C GLY A 583 -58.81 30.35 6.90
N GLY A 584 -57.67 30.45 6.22
CA GLY A 584 -57.41 29.78 4.96
C GLY A 584 -57.67 28.27 5.01
N ARG A 585 -58.56 27.79 4.13
CA ARG A 585 -58.75 26.37 3.83
C ARG A 585 -57.68 25.93 2.84
N GLY A 586 -56.87 24.96 3.26
CA GLY A 586 -55.98 24.20 2.38
C GLY A 586 -56.75 23.21 1.49
N ARG A 587 -56.55 23.32 0.18
CA ARG A 587 -56.77 22.29 -0.85
C ARG A 587 -55.72 22.54 -1.94
N GLY A 588 -55.04 21.58 -2.54
CA GLY A 588 -55.00 20.14 -2.34
C GLY A 588 -53.72 19.60 -3.01
N GLY A 589 -53.02 18.71 -2.33
CA GLY A 589 -51.92 17.95 -2.91
C GLY A 589 -52.47 16.76 -3.69
N ARG A 590 -52.36 16.81 -5.03
CA ARG A 590 -52.57 15.65 -5.90
C ARG A 590 -51.23 15.30 -6.55
N ARG A 591 -50.47 14.41 -5.90
CA ARG A 591 -49.29 13.77 -6.49
C ARG A 591 -49.77 12.64 -7.42
N LYS A 592 -49.59 12.81 -8.72
CA LYS A 592 -49.42 11.70 -9.68
C LYS A 592 -47.92 11.49 -9.87
N GLY A 593 -47.47 10.25 -9.72
CA GLY A 593 -46.09 9.84 -9.91
C GLY A 593 -45.98 8.34 -9.73
N GLY A 594 -46.58 7.61 -10.68
CA GLY A 594 -46.55 6.16 -10.72
C GLY A 594 -45.13 5.65 -10.97
N SER A 595 -44.77 4.65 -10.19
CA SER A 595 -43.59 3.82 -10.39
C SER A 595 -43.97 2.64 -11.29
N PRO A 596 -43.31 2.42 -12.45
CA PRO A 596 -43.36 1.14 -13.12
C PRO A 596 -42.08 0.36 -12.84
N ASN A 597 -42.25 -0.63 -11.98
CA ASN A 597 -41.37 -1.80 -11.87
C ASN A 597 -41.44 -2.58 -13.19
N LYS A 598 -40.37 -2.61 -13.99
CA LYS A 598 -40.21 -3.55 -15.09
C LYS A 598 -38.92 -4.34 -14.92
N ARG A 599 -39.09 -5.55 -14.38
CA ARG A 599 -38.26 -6.71 -14.68
C ARG A 599 -38.34 -6.97 -16.19
N ALA A 600 -37.17 -7.06 -16.83
CA ALA A 600 -37.01 -7.74 -18.11
C ALA A 600 -35.72 -8.56 -18.03
N GLY A 601 -35.86 -9.84 -17.69
CA GLY A 601 -34.91 -10.85 -18.11
C GLY A 601 -35.16 -11.19 -19.57
N GLY A 602 -34.12 -11.43 -20.35
CA GLY A 602 -34.25 -11.76 -21.76
C GLY A 602 -32.92 -11.92 -22.48
N ASN A 603 -32.34 -13.12 -22.33
CA ASN A 603 -31.37 -13.78 -23.20
C ASN A 603 -31.00 -13.07 -24.52
N ARG A 604 -29.70 -12.79 -24.71
CA ARG A 604 -29.06 -12.91 -26.03
C ARG A 604 -27.75 -13.69 -25.93
N ARG A 605 -27.86 -14.97 -26.32
CA ARG A 605 -26.80 -15.79 -26.91
C ARG A 605 -26.18 -15.01 -28.07
N VAL A 606 -24.87 -14.83 -28.05
CA VAL A 606 -24.08 -14.58 -29.27
C VAL A 606 -23.17 -15.79 -29.45
N VAL A 607 -23.52 -16.60 -30.44
CA VAL A 607 -22.68 -17.63 -31.04
C VAL A 607 -22.39 -17.17 -32.45
N SER A 608 -21.14 -16.81 -32.73
CA SER A 608 -20.57 -16.84 -34.09
C SER A 608 -19.05 -16.96 -33.96
N LYS A 609 -18.55 -18.20 -34.07
CA LYS A 609 -17.73 -18.69 -35.19
C LYS A 609 -16.36 -18.00 -35.35
N ARG A 610 -15.30 -18.77 -35.07
CA ARG A 610 -14.14 -18.86 -35.98
C ARG A 610 -13.86 -20.34 -36.25
N LYS A 611 -13.85 -20.65 -37.56
CA LYS A 611 -13.00 -21.67 -38.17
C LYS A 611 -11.60 -21.09 -38.27
#